data_AF-A0A662CDR0-F1
#
_entry.id   AF-A0A662CDR0-F1
#
_cell.length_a   1.000
_cell.length_b   1.000
_cell.length_c   1.000
_cell.angle_alpha   90.00
_cell.angle_beta   90.00
_cell.angle_gamma   90.00
#
_symmetry.space_group_name_H-M   'P 1'
#
loop_
_entity.id
_entity.type
_entity.pdbx_description
1 polymer ?
#
loop_
_entity_poly.entity_id
_entity_poly.type
_entity_poly.pdbx_seq_one_letter_code
_entity_poly.pdbx_strand_id
1 'polypeptide(L)' 'MEELLFRYCPHCATPLERRRKGGRERPWCPSCGFVQYLNPTAGVAVVVMEGDKILLGKRAEEVSYGG' A
#
# COMPACT_ATOMS: atom_id res chain seq x y z
N MET A 1 -6.29 0.38 -14.46
CA MET A 1 -5.95 1.79 -14.25
C MET A 1 -5.23 1.88 -12.93
N GLU A 2 -3.96 2.28 -12.91
CA GLU A 2 -3.21 2.46 -11.66
C GLU A 2 -3.71 3.75 -11.01
N GLU A 3 -4.59 3.59 -10.03
CA GLU A 3 -5.21 4.69 -9.32
C GLU A 3 -4.15 5.39 -8.47
N LEU A 4 -3.96 6.68 -8.70
CA LEU A 4 -3.05 7.49 -7.90
C LEU A 4 -3.59 7.53 -6.47
N LEU A 5 -2.86 6.95 -5.52
CA LEU A 5 -3.16 7.05 -4.08
C LEU A 5 -3.41 8.51 -3.67
N PHE A 6 -2.75 9.48 -4.32
CA PHE A 6 -3.05 10.90 -4.18
C PHE A 6 -3.16 11.60 -5.54
N ARG A 7 -4.19 12.42 -5.73
CA ARG A 7 -4.32 13.30 -6.92
C ARG A 7 -3.49 14.59 -6.80
N TYR A 8 -3.29 15.05 -5.57
CA TYR A 8 -2.55 16.27 -5.23
C TYR A 8 -1.41 15.96 -4.27
N CYS A 9 -0.37 16.78 -4.24
CA CYS A 9 0.75 16.60 -3.33
C CYS A 9 0.28 16.73 -1.87
N PRO A 10 0.54 15.74 -1.00
CA PRO A 10 0.16 15.81 0.41
C PRO A 10 0.92 16.88 1.20
N HIS A 11 2.01 17.43 0.64
CA HIS A 11 2.82 18.45 1.31
C HIS A 11 2.47 19.89 0.91
N CYS A 12 2.04 20.12 -0.34
CA CYS A 12 1.86 21.48 -0.87
C CYS A 12 0.62 21.66 -1.75
N ALA A 13 -0.26 20.66 -1.85
CA ALA A 13 -1.48 20.65 -2.64
C ALA A 13 -1.32 20.85 -4.17
N THR A 14 -0.09 20.96 -4.69
CA THR A 14 0.16 21.03 -6.14
C THR A 14 -0.29 19.73 -6.82
N PRO A 15 -0.99 19.78 -7.97
CA PRO A 15 -1.35 18.57 -8.73
C PRO A 15 -0.12 17.70 -9.03
N LEU A 16 -0.26 16.38 -8.90
CA LEU A 16 0.83 15.46 -9.22
C LEU A 16 0.90 15.18 -10.72
N GLU A 17 2.13 15.13 -11.24
CA GLU A 17 2.43 14.77 -12.62
C GLU A 17 3.12 13.40 -12.68
N ARG A 18 3.14 12.77 -13.86
CA ARG A 18 3.89 11.52 -14.06
C ARG A 18 5.30 11.84 -14.56
N ARG A 19 6.30 11.24 -13.90
CA ARG A 19 7.70 11.38 -14.27
C ARG A 19 8.42 10.04 -14.21
N ARG A 20 9.23 9.75 -15.23
CA ARG A 20 10.12 8.58 -15.24
C ARG A 20 11.23 8.74 -14.20
N LYS A 21 11.26 7.88 -13.18
CA LYS A 21 12.34 7.81 -12.18
C LYS A 21 12.60 6.37 -11.75
N GLY A 22 13.86 5.94 -11.84
CA GLY A 22 14.24 4.55 -11.49
C GLY A 22 13.57 3.50 -12.39
N GLY A 23 13.46 3.80 -13.69
CA GLY A 23 12.92 2.87 -14.69
C GLY A 23 11.39 2.77 -14.78
N ARG A 24 10.64 3.42 -13.90
CA ARG A 24 9.16 3.42 -13.89
C ARG A 24 8.58 4.84 -13.93
N GLU A 25 7.41 5.01 -14.53
CA GLU A 25 6.60 6.22 -14.39
C GLU A 25 6.03 6.28 -12.97
N ARG A 26 6.16 7.43 -12.31
CA ARG A 26 5.68 7.61 -10.94
C ARG A 26 5.01 8.97 -10.77
N PRO A 27 4.05 9.10 -9.85
CA PRO A 27 3.48 10.39 -9.49
C PRO A 27 4.54 11.21 -8.76
N TRP A 28 4.70 12.46 -9.17
CA TRP A 28 5.73 13.37 -8.71
C TRP A 28 5.18 14.79 -8.64
N CYS A 29 5.59 15.54 -7.62
CA CYS A 29 5.20 16.92 -7.45
C CYS A 29 6.22 17.86 -8.12
N PRO A 30 5.79 18.69 -9.09
CA PRO A 30 6.68 19.65 -9.74
C PRO A 30 7.12 20.81 -8.86
N SER A 31 6.34 21.13 -7.82
CA SER A 31 6.62 22.28 -6.94
C SER A 31 7.65 21.95 -5.86
N CYS A 32 7.48 20.85 -5.12
CA CYS A 32 8.33 20.52 -3.97
C CYS A 32 9.20 19.27 -4.15
N GLY A 33 9.06 18.56 -5.27
CA GLY A 33 9.88 17.40 -5.60
C GLY A 33 9.44 16.07 -4.97
N PHE A 34 8.34 16.04 -4.19
CA PHE A 34 7.78 14.82 -3.62
C PHE A 34 7.55 13.73 -4.68
N VAL A 35 7.89 12.47 -4.38
CA VAL A 35 7.64 11.32 -5.25
C VAL A 35 6.74 10.34 -4.49
N GLN A 36 5.64 9.92 -5.11
CA GLN A 36 4.78 8.88 -4.54
C GLN A 36 5.34 7.50 -4.86
N TYR A 37 5.99 6.88 -3.87
CA TYR A 37 6.36 5.47 -3.93
C TYR A 37 5.23 4.60 -3.40
N LEU A 38 4.86 3.57 -4.16
CA LEU A 38 4.01 2.50 -3.64
C LEU A 38 4.84 1.67 -2.67
N ASN A 39 4.46 1.71 -1.39
CA ASN A 39 5.00 0.80 -0.38
C ASN A 39 3.95 -0.29 -0.13
N PRO A 40 4.07 -1.48 -0.74
CA PRO A 40 3.13 -2.57 -0.46
C PRO A 40 3.21 -2.93 1.03
N THR A 41 2.05 -3.11 1.66
CA THR A 41 2.00 -3.53 3.07
C THR A 41 2.62 -4.91 3.22
N ALA A 42 3.56 -5.05 4.13
CA ALA A 42 4.10 -6.36 4.50
C ALA A 42 3.05 -7.12 5.34
N GLY A 43 2.70 -8.34 4.92
CA GLY A 43 1.84 -9.24 5.68
C GLY A 43 2.62 -10.47 6.13
N VAL A 44 2.33 -10.94 7.36
CA VAL A 44 2.87 -12.19 7.90
C VAL A 44 1.71 -13.11 8.25
N ALA A 45 1.83 -14.40 7.93
CA ALA A 45 0.89 -15.43 8.33
C ALA A 45 1.65 -16.60 8.96
N VAL A 46 1.03 -17.24 9.95
CA VAL A 46 1.60 -18.41 10.64
C VAL A 46 0.57 -19.54 10.67
N VAL A 47 1.06 -20.78 10.61
CA VAL A 47 0.26 -21.99 10.86
C VAL A 47 0.73 -22.57 12.17
N VAL A 48 -0.17 -22.60 13.17
CA VAL A 48 0.11 -23.22 14.47
C VAL A 48 -0.37 -24.67 14.43
N MET A 49 0.51 -25.60 14.77
CA MET A 49 0.23 -27.03 14.77
C MET A 49 0.33 -27.62 16.18
N GLU A 50 -0.53 -28.61 16.46
CA GLU A 50 -0.45 -29.48 17.64
C GLU A 50 -0.69 -30.92 17.20
N GLY A 51 0.38 -31.70 17.05
CA GLY A 51 0.30 -33.04 16.47
C GLY A 51 -0.20 -32.99 15.02
N ASP A 52 -1.33 -33.64 14.76
CA ASP A 52 -2.03 -33.68 13.46
C ASP A 52 -3.10 -32.58 13.31
N LYS A 53 -3.20 -31.66 14.27
CA LYS A 53 -4.20 -30.58 14.29
C LYS A 53 -3.58 -29.24 13.88
N ILE A 54 -4.42 -28.38 13.32
CA ILE A 54 -4.10 -26.98 13.01
C ILE A 54 -5.07 -26.04 13.73
N LEU A 55 -4.56 -24.88 14.18
CA LEU A 55 -5.39 -23.83 14.79
C LEU A 55 -6.02 -22.95 13.71
N LEU A 56 -7.34 -22.79 13.77
CA LEU A 56 -8.10 -21.88 12.90
C LEU A 56 -8.64 -20.70 13.70
N GLY A 57 -8.50 -19.49 13.16
CA GLY A 57 -9.12 -18.27 13.70
C GLY A 57 -10.42 -17.95 12.97
N LYS A 58 -11.52 -17.78 13.72
CA LYS A 58 -12.79 -17.27 13.17
C LYS A 58 -12.84 -15.75 13.33
N ARG A 59 -12.97 -15.02 12.21
CA ARG A 59 -13.14 -13.56 12.19
C ARG A 59 -14.60 -13.19 12.51
N ALA A 60 -14.80 -11.99 13.06
CA ALA A 60 -16.12 -11.37 13.16
C ALA A 60 -16.62 -10.97 11.75
N GLU A 61 -17.95 -10.98 11.54
CA GLU A 61 -18.56 -10.89 10.20
C GLU A 61 -18.21 -9.60 9.43
N GLU A 62 -18.02 -8.48 10.13
CA GLU A 62 -17.77 -7.17 9.49
C GLU A 62 -16.28 -6.81 9.36
N VAL A 63 -15.34 -7.72 9.67
CA VAL A 63 -13.90 -7.42 9.68
C VAL A 63 -13.21 -8.00 8.44
N SER A 64 -12.78 -7.12 7.53
CA SER A 64 -12.16 -7.49 6.25
C SER A 64 -10.62 -7.50 6.25
N TYR A 65 -9.96 -6.90 7.25
CA TYR A 65 -8.50 -6.82 7.34
C TYR A 65 -7.95 -7.56 8.57
N GLY A 66 -6.75 -8.13 8.44
CA GLY A 66 -5.99 -8.62 9.60
C GLY A 66 -5.51 -7.46 10.46
N GLY A 67 -5.58 -7.62 11.78
CA GLY A 67 -4.83 -6.76 12.71
C GLY A 67 -3.34 -7.08 12.69
#